data_AF-A0A9X0CSY2-F1
#
_entry.id   AF-A0A9X0CSY2-F1
#
_cell.length_a   1.000
_cell.length_b   1.000
_cell.length_c   1.000
_cell.angle_alpha   90.00
_cell.angle_beta   90.00
_cell.angle_gamma   90.00
#
_symmetry.space_group_name_H-M   'P 1'
#
loop_
_entity.id
_entity.type
_entity.pdbx_description
1 polymer ?
#
loop_
_entity_poly.entity_id
_entity_poly.type
_entity_poly.pdbx_seq_one_letter_code
_entity_poly.pdbx_strand_id
1 'polypeptide(L)'
;MSVSQTGSCTIEPSVGHSLNTTFNINCSGWNSLYPPLRYEFRYTLQNGLHGLLYKGHKGVYRTVLIRGISAIKALVIDSNGIAKEFQLNVSVYPPSVKTCKEWIGEIKSANSSRDKRFAALTALESLSSVDGNLESCHQIARIVLDLISSIEVKTGNDILTLPLIVGTMLDRFNNLSTAALLSTANILKKIVVNASTSLKTSGSERNLNLTLLVENIIFSIGKAMKISSEKAHLTNLNTVTANMMVSPMLIRGMWRSTYEVDHFTSGPTTQSVDTQSRPTPQSQTTLTRCVTESVKKNCTRLFNTAFFLGYGREAIFRFSIAIKMQKRNGLSFMPGKDDEHSCSIFVHFLAEALRSDIKSILSLANFFAGEMDGSEARKTKDEKELIYCKVVVRGQPVELFLKCQKMADFGGVDAACTKASL
;
A
#
# COMPACT_ATOMS: atom_id res chain seq x y z
N MET A 1 -18.12 -33.97 4.69
CA MET A 1 -18.64 -34.35 6.03
C MET A 1 -17.55 -35.16 6.71
N SER A 2 -17.06 -34.90 7.92
CA SER A 2 -17.21 -33.77 8.83
C SER A 2 -16.27 -34.06 10.02
N VAL A 3 -15.53 -33.05 10.51
CA VAL A 3 -15.11 -33.03 11.92
C VAL A 3 -16.35 -33.32 12.77
N SER A 4 -16.34 -34.35 13.65
CA SER A 4 -17.57 -34.83 14.30
C SER A 4 -18.33 -33.69 15.00
N GLN A 5 -19.66 -33.64 14.84
CA GLN A 5 -20.49 -32.52 15.29
C GLN A 5 -20.52 -32.32 16.83
N THR A 6 -20.00 -33.27 17.61
CA THR A 6 -20.13 -33.35 19.07
C THR A 6 -19.09 -32.56 19.88
N GLY A 7 -18.00 -32.11 19.25
CA GLY A 7 -16.99 -31.33 19.96
C GLY A 7 -17.40 -29.87 20.19
N SER A 8 -16.87 -29.27 21.25
CA SER A 8 -17.12 -27.86 21.60
C SER A 8 -15.82 -27.16 21.98
N CYS A 9 -15.86 -25.83 21.96
CA CYS A 9 -14.80 -24.95 22.44
C CYS A 9 -15.38 -23.98 23.46
N THR A 10 -14.64 -23.74 24.53
CA THR A 10 -15.02 -22.85 25.65
C THR A 10 -13.85 -21.97 26.06
N ILE A 11 -14.14 -20.87 26.76
CA ILE A 11 -13.14 -19.98 27.37
C ILE A 11 -13.53 -19.67 28.80
N GLU A 12 -12.58 -19.82 29.72
CA GLU A 12 -12.77 -19.52 31.15
C GLU A 12 -11.57 -18.75 31.72
N PRO A 13 -11.81 -17.65 32.47
CA PRO A 13 -13.10 -16.98 32.64
C PRO A 13 -13.54 -16.27 31.34
N SER A 14 -14.83 -15.99 31.17
CA SER A 14 -15.32 -15.18 30.04
C SER A 14 -15.17 -13.67 30.28
N VAL A 15 -14.76 -13.27 31.48
CA VAL A 15 -14.57 -11.87 31.89
C VAL A 15 -13.25 -11.74 32.66
N GLY A 16 -12.48 -10.69 32.38
CA GLY A 16 -11.23 -10.45 33.08
C GLY A 16 -10.60 -9.09 32.80
N HIS A 17 -9.43 -8.86 33.37
CA HIS A 17 -8.62 -7.66 33.18
C HIS A 17 -7.44 -7.95 32.25
N SER A 18 -7.16 -7.01 31.35
CA SER A 18 -6.05 -7.08 30.41
C SER A 18 -4.71 -7.32 31.11
N LEU A 19 -3.88 -8.18 30.51
CA LEU A 19 -2.56 -8.62 30.99
C LEU A 19 -2.50 -9.28 32.38
N ASN A 20 -3.61 -9.33 33.13
CA ASN A 20 -3.67 -9.84 34.49
C ASN A 20 -4.44 -11.16 34.57
N THR A 21 -5.63 -11.21 33.96
CA THR A 21 -6.44 -12.41 33.97
C THR A 21 -5.87 -13.44 33.00
N THR A 22 -5.60 -14.65 33.50
CA THR A 22 -5.27 -15.81 32.68
C THR A 22 -6.55 -16.43 32.14
N PHE A 23 -6.68 -16.45 30.82
CA PHE A 23 -7.77 -17.09 30.09
C PHE A 23 -7.34 -18.47 29.62
N ASN A 24 -8.21 -19.46 29.84
CA ASN A 24 -8.01 -20.82 29.41
C ASN A 24 -9.03 -21.15 28.31
N ILE A 25 -8.53 -21.38 27.09
CA ILE A 25 -9.33 -21.83 25.95
C ILE A 25 -9.23 -23.35 25.91
N ASN A 26 -10.37 -24.03 25.89
CA ASN A 26 -10.43 -25.49 25.84
C ASN A 26 -11.39 -25.95 24.74
N CYS A 27 -10.84 -26.65 23.74
CA CYS A 27 -11.56 -27.37 22.71
C CYS A 27 -11.44 -28.87 22.95
N SER A 28 -12.56 -29.53 23.22
CA SER A 28 -12.60 -30.96 23.56
C SER A 28 -13.83 -31.66 22.98
N GLY A 29 -13.88 -32.99 23.10
CA GLY A 29 -14.96 -33.81 22.53
C GLY A 29 -14.86 -34.00 21.01
N TRP A 30 -13.70 -33.69 20.43
CA TRP A 30 -13.45 -33.80 19.01
C TRP A 30 -12.92 -35.18 18.64
N ASN A 31 -13.65 -35.86 17.76
CA ASN A 31 -13.15 -37.05 17.08
C ASN A 31 -13.09 -36.77 15.58
N SER A 32 -11.97 -37.10 14.95
CA SER A 32 -11.76 -36.90 13.52
C SER A 32 -11.50 -38.25 12.88
N LEU A 33 -12.17 -38.49 11.73
CA LEU A 33 -11.80 -39.60 10.84
C LEU A 33 -10.39 -39.39 10.24
N TYR A 34 -9.86 -38.17 10.33
CA TYR A 34 -8.59 -37.73 9.76
C TYR A 34 -7.75 -36.99 10.83
N PRO A 35 -7.11 -37.72 11.77
CA PRO A 35 -6.14 -37.16 12.71
C PRO A 35 -4.78 -36.86 12.02
N PRO A 36 -3.94 -35.97 12.57
CA PRO A 36 -4.14 -35.21 13.80
C PRO A 36 -5.00 -33.96 13.59
N LEU A 37 -5.76 -33.58 14.62
CA LEU A 37 -6.45 -32.29 14.66
C LEU A 37 -5.45 -31.15 14.90
N ARG A 38 -5.77 -29.99 14.34
CA ARG A 38 -5.04 -28.74 14.53
C ARG A 38 -6.00 -27.65 14.99
N TYR A 39 -5.59 -26.91 16.00
CA TYR A 39 -6.38 -25.86 16.64
C TYR A 39 -5.76 -24.51 16.35
N GLU A 40 -6.61 -23.53 16.02
CA GLU A 40 -6.20 -22.14 15.82
C GLU A 40 -7.14 -21.19 16.56
N PHE A 41 -6.57 -20.28 17.34
CA PHE A 41 -7.32 -19.30 18.12
C PHE A 41 -6.95 -17.89 17.65
N ARG A 42 -7.95 -17.14 17.17
CA ARG A 42 -7.77 -15.85 16.49
C ARG A 42 -8.71 -14.81 17.08
N TYR A 43 -8.35 -13.54 16.94
CA TYR A 43 -9.19 -12.43 17.37
C TYR A 43 -9.09 -11.28 16.38
N THR A 44 -10.03 -10.36 16.48
CA THR A 44 -10.02 -9.08 15.75
C THR A 44 -10.15 -7.96 16.78
N LEU A 45 -9.28 -6.96 16.68
CA LEU A 45 -9.34 -5.76 17.49
C LEU A 45 -10.41 -4.79 16.96
N GLN A 46 -10.82 -3.83 17.80
CA GLN A 46 -11.81 -2.82 17.41
C GLN A 46 -11.41 -1.99 16.18
N ASN A 47 -10.10 -1.80 15.94
CA ASN A 47 -9.58 -1.12 14.76
C ASN A 47 -9.54 -1.99 13.49
N GLY A 48 -10.05 -3.22 13.56
CA GLY A 48 -10.11 -4.16 12.43
C GLY A 48 -8.85 -5.00 12.24
N LEU A 49 -7.80 -4.79 13.04
CA LEU A 49 -6.59 -5.62 12.94
C LEU A 49 -6.81 -7.01 13.51
N HIS A 50 -6.20 -8.01 12.87
CA HIS A 50 -6.36 -9.42 13.21
C HIS A 50 -5.15 -9.98 13.97
N GLY A 51 -5.40 -10.81 14.98
CA GLY A 51 -4.36 -11.45 15.77
C GLY A 51 -4.51 -12.98 15.81
N LEU A 52 -3.38 -13.67 16.02
CA LEU A 52 -3.31 -15.13 16.21
C LEU A 52 -2.74 -15.41 17.60
N LEU A 53 -3.55 -15.98 18.49
CA LEU A 53 -3.15 -16.38 19.84
C LEU A 53 -2.39 -17.71 19.81
N TYR A 54 -2.94 -18.68 19.07
CA TYR A 54 -2.43 -20.04 19.08
C TYR A 54 -2.63 -20.73 17.72
N LYS A 55 -1.65 -21.56 17.36
CA LYS A 55 -1.71 -22.53 16.27
C LYS A 55 -0.94 -23.77 16.72
N GLY A 56 -1.58 -24.93 16.76
CA GLY A 56 -0.91 -26.18 17.16
C GLY A 56 -1.87 -27.36 17.31
N HIS A 57 -1.40 -28.46 17.90
CA HIS A 57 -2.16 -29.70 18.02
C HIS A 57 -2.85 -29.89 19.38
N LYS A 58 -2.61 -29.01 20.35
CA LYS A 58 -3.27 -29.08 21.66
C LYS A 58 -4.57 -28.29 21.62
N GLY A 59 -5.67 -28.92 21.99
CA GLY A 59 -6.98 -28.25 22.13
C GLY A 59 -7.06 -27.29 23.31
N VAL A 60 -6.03 -27.24 24.16
CA VAL A 60 -5.98 -26.37 25.34
C VAL A 60 -4.89 -25.32 25.16
N TYR A 61 -5.24 -24.06 25.41
CA TYR A 61 -4.31 -22.94 25.36
C TYR A 61 -4.60 -21.94 26.48
N ARG A 62 -3.55 -21.63 27.27
CA ARG A 62 -3.60 -20.61 28.31
C ARG A 62 -2.92 -19.34 27.83
N THR A 63 -3.55 -18.20 28.05
CA THR A 63 -3.03 -16.91 27.58
C THR A 63 -3.54 -15.76 28.44
N VAL A 64 -2.93 -14.59 28.23
CA VAL A 64 -3.47 -13.31 28.69
C VAL A 64 -3.97 -12.55 27.48
N LEU A 65 -5.04 -11.78 27.65
CA LEU A 65 -5.64 -10.99 26.58
C LEU A 65 -5.38 -9.51 26.80
N ILE A 66 -5.49 -8.74 25.70
CA ILE A 66 -5.44 -7.28 25.72
C ILE A 66 -6.85 -6.70 25.63
N ARG A 67 -6.99 -5.43 26.02
CA ARG A 67 -8.28 -4.73 25.91
C ARG A 67 -8.73 -4.63 24.45
N GLY A 68 -10.04 -4.51 24.25
CA GLY A 68 -10.63 -4.39 22.92
C GLY A 68 -10.84 -5.71 22.18
N ILE A 69 -10.47 -6.85 22.78
CA ILE A 69 -10.89 -8.18 22.33
C ILE A 69 -12.25 -8.50 22.95
N SER A 70 -13.27 -8.64 22.10
CA SER A 70 -14.64 -9.02 22.52
C SER A 70 -15.03 -10.44 22.14
N ALA A 71 -14.34 -11.03 21.17
CA ALA A 71 -14.59 -12.40 20.71
C ALA A 71 -13.31 -13.05 20.19
N ILE A 72 -13.16 -14.34 20.47
CA ILE A 72 -12.12 -15.20 19.95
C ILE A 72 -12.76 -16.23 19.02
N LYS A 73 -12.26 -16.28 17.79
CA LYS A 73 -12.62 -17.30 16.82
C LYS A 73 -11.71 -18.52 17.02
N ALA A 74 -12.30 -19.63 17.42
CA ALA A 74 -11.61 -20.91 17.55
C ALA A 74 -11.92 -21.79 16.34
N LEU A 75 -10.88 -22.22 15.62
CA LEU A 75 -10.97 -23.13 14.49
C LEU A 75 -10.40 -24.49 14.89
N VAL A 76 -11.18 -25.53 14.65
CA VAL A 76 -10.75 -26.94 14.76
C VAL A 76 -10.65 -27.49 13.35
N ILE A 77 -9.43 -27.85 12.95
CA ILE A 77 -9.06 -28.17 11.58
C ILE A 77 -8.60 -29.63 11.53
N ASP A 78 -9.17 -30.43 10.63
CA ASP A 78 -8.67 -31.79 10.38
C ASP A 78 -7.48 -31.81 9.41
N SER A 79 -6.89 -32.99 9.19
CA SER A 79 -5.73 -33.11 8.30
C SER A 79 -6.06 -32.86 6.82
N ASN A 80 -7.34 -32.84 6.43
CA ASN A 80 -7.80 -32.49 5.09
C ASN A 80 -8.03 -30.98 4.94
N GLY A 81 -7.82 -30.20 6.01
CA GLY A 81 -7.99 -28.75 6.01
C GLY A 81 -9.43 -28.29 6.21
N ILE A 82 -10.37 -29.21 6.50
CA ILE A 82 -11.75 -28.84 6.81
C ILE A 82 -11.78 -28.28 8.23
N ALA A 83 -12.24 -27.03 8.35
CA ALA A 83 -12.30 -26.31 9.60
C ALA A 83 -13.74 -26.16 10.11
N LYS A 84 -13.94 -26.34 11.42
CA LYS A 84 -15.16 -25.93 12.12
C LYS A 84 -14.84 -24.73 13.02
N GLU A 85 -15.62 -23.65 12.88
CA GLU A 85 -15.42 -22.38 13.59
C GLU A 85 -16.37 -22.26 14.78
N PHE A 86 -15.85 -21.69 15.87
CA PHE A 86 -16.56 -21.34 17.09
C PHE A 86 -16.26 -19.90 17.47
N GLN A 87 -17.26 -19.19 17.94
CA GLN A 87 -17.09 -17.86 18.51
C GLN A 87 -17.16 -17.93 20.03
N LEU A 88 -16.06 -17.57 20.69
CA LEU A 88 -15.93 -17.51 22.13
C LEU A 88 -16.02 -16.04 22.56
N ASN A 89 -17.13 -15.64 23.17
CA ASN A 89 -17.30 -14.26 23.63
C ASN A 89 -16.51 -14.01 24.93
N VAL A 90 -15.84 -12.88 25.01
CA VAL A 90 -15.01 -12.49 26.15
C VAL A 90 -15.13 -10.99 26.43
N SER A 91 -15.08 -10.58 27.69
CA SER A 91 -15.04 -9.18 28.08
C SER A 91 -13.73 -8.88 28.80
N VAL A 92 -12.86 -8.10 28.15
CA VAL A 92 -11.54 -7.72 28.69
C VAL A 92 -11.55 -6.25 29.09
N TYR A 93 -11.59 -6.00 30.39
CA TYR A 93 -11.49 -4.67 30.96
C TYR A 93 -10.06 -4.13 30.88
N PRO A 94 -9.88 -2.80 30.81
CA PRO A 94 -8.55 -2.20 30.86
C PRO A 94 -7.81 -2.59 32.14
N PRO A 95 -6.47 -2.56 32.11
CA PRO A 95 -5.66 -2.71 33.32
C PRO A 95 -5.91 -1.53 34.27
N SER A 96 -5.39 -1.64 35.50
CA SER A 96 -5.31 -0.48 36.40
C SER A 96 -4.63 0.69 35.70
N VAL A 97 -5.10 1.91 35.95
CA VAL A 97 -4.52 3.13 35.35
C VAL A 97 -3.02 3.18 35.68
N LYS A 98 -2.19 3.20 34.64
CA LYS A 98 -0.72 3.29 34.73
C LYS A 98 -0.25 4.57 34.05
N THR A 99 0.73 5.21 34.67
CA THR A 99 1.47 6.35 34.11
C THR A 99 2.36 5.92 32.94
N CYS A 100 2.73 6.89 32.09
CA CYS A 100 3.70 6.67 31.02
C CYS A 100 5.01 6.03 31.51
N LYS A 101 5.51 6.45 32.69
CA LYS A 101 6.75 5.96 33.27
C LYS A 101 6.64 4.48 33.67
N GLU A 102 5.49 4.09 34.23
CA GLU A 102 5.22 2.69 34.59
C GLU A 102 5.12 1.81 33.35
N TRP A 103 4.40 2.24 32.32
CA TRP A 103 4.35 1.51 31.04
C TRP A 103 5.73 1.34 30.41
N ILE A 104 6.55 2.39 30.40
CA ILE A 104 7.93 2.31 29.89
C ILE A 104 8.76 1.29 30.70
N GLY A 105 8.62 1.27 32.02
CA GLY A 105 9.27 0.30 32.88
C GLY A 105 8.87 -1.13 32.56
N GLU A 106 7.57 -1.38 32.40
CA GLU A 106 7.02 -2.70 32.08
C GLU A 106 7.43 -3.19 30.69
N ILE A 107 7.37 -2.34 29.67
CA ILE A 107 7.80 -2.71 28.31
C ILE A 107 9.28 -3.10 28.32
N LYS A 108 10.14 -2.32 29.01
CA LYS A 108 11.56 -2.64 29.13
C LYS A 108 11.79 -3.95 29.88
N SER A 109 11.11 -4.15 31.00
CA SER A 109 11.19 -5.39 31.79
C SER A 109 10.74 -6.61 30.98
N ALA A 110 9.60 -6.50 30.29
CA ALA A 110 9.07 -7.55 29.44
C ALA A 110 9.99 -7.85 28.24
N ASN A 111 10.63 -6.83 27.66
CA ASN A 111 11.61 -7.02 26.59
C ASN A 111 12.89 -7.72 27.08
N SER A 112 13.32 -7.47 28.32
CA SER A 112 14.42 -8.19 28.93
C SER A 112 14.08 -9.66 29.25
N SER A 113 12.80 -10.01 29.30
CA SER A 113 12.35 -11.39 29.44
C SER A 113 12.54 -12.19 28.15
N ARG A 114 12.62 -13.53 28.25
CA ARG A 114 12.63 -14.40 27.06
C ARG A 114 11.26 -14.43 26.34
N ASP A 115 10.20 -13.91 26.94
CA ASP A 115 8.85 -13.93 26.37
C ASP A 115 8.58 -12.67 25.53
N LYS A 116 9.05 -12.71 24.28
CA LYS A 116 8.82 -11.65 23.28
C LYS A 116 7.33 -11.43 23.00
N ARG A 117 6.47 -12.43 23.21
CA ARG A 117 5.01 -12.30 22.99
C ARG A 117 4.37 -11.50 24.12
N PHE A 118 4.75 -11.77 25.35
CA PHE A 118 4.30 -10.97 26.48
C PHE A 118 4.76 -9.51 26.36
N ALA A 119 5.99 -9.27 25.89
CA ALA A 119 6.48 -7.92 25.58
C ALA A 119 5.64 -7.23 24.49
N ALA A 120 5.27 -7.95 23.44
CA ALA A 120 4.40 -7.46 22.38
C ALA A 120 2.98 -7.10 22.87
N LEU A 121 2.37 -7.95 23.71
CA LEU A 121 1.06 -7.69 24.31
C LEU A 121 1.11 -6.50 25.28
N THR A 122 2.19 -6.39 26.06
CA THR A 122 2.43 -5.26 26.97
C THR A 122 2.55 -3.95 26.18
N ALA A 123 3.29 -3.97 25.05
CA ALA A 123 3.37 -2.85 24.14
C ALA A 123 1.98 -2.47 23.59
N LEU A 124 1.21 -3.43 23.06
CA LEU A 124 -0.15 -3.20 22.54
C LEU A 124 -1.09 -2.60 23.58
N GLU A 125 -1.05 -3.12 24.81
CA GLU A 125 -1.89 -2.62 25.89
C GLU A 125 -1.50 -1.20 26.29
N SER A 126 -0.19 -0.90 26.36
CA SER A 126 0.29 0.46 26.67
C SER A 126 -0.21 1.49 25.66
N LEU A 127 -0.24 1.13 24.36
CA LEU A 127 -0.77 1.98 23.29
C LEU A 127 -2.26 2.24 23.43
N SER A 128 -2.98 1.26 23.97
CA SER A 128 -4.44 1.27 24.11
C SER A 128 -4.90 1.90 25.43
N SER A 129 -4.04 1.95 26.45
CA SER A 129 -4.34 2.44 27.79
C SER A 129 -3.98 3.91 28.03
N VAL A 130 -3.12 4.50 27.21
CA VAL A 130 -2.83 5.94 27.29
C VAL A 130 -4.00 6.71 26.66
N ASP A 131 -4.86 7.26 27.51
CA ASP A 131 -6.01 8.09 27.12
C ASP A 131 -5.58 9.53 26.83
N GLY A 132 -5.95 10.01 25.64
CA GLY A 132 -6.21 11.43 25.32
C GLY A 132 -5.07 12.44 25.35
N ASN A 133 -4.11 12.33 26.27
CA ASN A 133 -3.00 13.27 26.43
C ASN A 133 -1.70 12.66 25.89
N LEU A 134 -1.73 12.25 24.62
CA LEU A 134 -0.65 11.50 23.96
C LEU A 134 0.66 12.30 23.78
N GLU A 135 0.65 13.63 23.98
CA GLU A 135 1.86 14.45 23.95
C GLU A 135 2.85 14.08 25.06
N SER A 136 2.38 13.59 26.22
CA SER A 136 3.26 13.24 27.34
C SER A 136 3.95 11.88 27.21
N CYS A 137 3.68 11.12 26.14
CA CYS A 137 4.05 9.70 26.04
C CYS A 137 4.76 9.32 24.72
N HIS A 138 5.34 10.27 23.98
CA HIS A 138 6.06 10.02 22.72
C HIS A 138 7.17 8.96 22.82
N GLN A 139 7.73 8.74 24.02
CA GLN A 139 8.74 7.72 24.26
C GLN A 139 8.21 6.30 24.06
N ILE A 140 6.91 6.03 24.32
CA ILE A 140 6.32 4.71 24.12
C ILE A 140 6.40 4.31 22.64
N ALA A 141 6.00 5.18 21.72
CA ALA A 141 6.07 4.89 20.28
C ALA A 141 7.50 4.51 19.85
N ARG A 142 8.50 5.24 20.35
CA ARG A 142 9.91 4.97 20.05
C ARG A 142 10.37 3.64 20.63
N ILE A 143 10.06 3.36 21.90
CA ILE A 143 10.42 2.10 22.56
C ILE A 143 9.74 0.91 21.87
N VAL A 144 8.49 1.06 21.45
CA VAL A 144 7.76 0.03 20.69
C VAL A 144 8.43 -0.21 19.34
N LEU A 145 8.85 0.83 18.62
CA LEU A 145 9.59 0.68 17.38
C LEU A 145 10.95 0.01 17.56
N ASP A 146 11.69 0.36 18.62
CA ASP A 146 12.97 -0.25 18.96
C ASP A 146 12.78 -1.74 19.32
N LEU A 147 11.75 -2.05 20.11
CA LEU A 147 11.34 -3.42 20.45
C LEU A 147 11.06 -4.23 19.18
N ILE A 148 10.17 -3.75 18.31
CA ILE A 148 9.77 -4.43 17.06
C ILE A 148 10.97 -4.62 16.15
N SER A 149 11.86 -3.62 16.06
CA SER A 149 13.07 -3.69 15.22
C SER A 149 14.07 -4.76 15.68
N SER A 150 14.05 -5.11 16.98
CA SER A 150 14.90 -6.15 17.58
C SER A 150 14.32 -7.58 17.47
N ILE A 151 13.04 -7.71 17.08
CA ILE A 151 12.41 -9.02 16.94
C ILE A 151 12.84 -9.64 15.61
N GLU A 152 13.67 -10.68 15.68
CA GLU A 152 13.93 -11.57 14.55
C GLU A 152 12.65 -12.32 14.17
N VAL A 153 12.20 -12.13 12.94
CA VAL A 153 11.01 -12.80 12.40
C VAL A 153 11.38 -14.25 12.06
N LYS A 154 11.15 -15.17 13.00
CA LYS A 154 11.50 -16.59 12.84
C LYS A 154 10.30 -17.50 12.66
N THR A 155 9.16 -17.14 13.25
CA THR A 155 7.95 -17.98 13.27
C THR A 155 6.77 -17.31 12.57
N GLY A 156 5.81 -18.12 12.11
CA GLY A 156 4.56 -17.60 11.53
C GLY A 156 3.75 -16.72 12.48
N ASN A 157 3.88 -16.92 13.79
CA ASN A 157 3.25 -16.03 14.79
C ASN A 157 3.95 -14.67 14.87
N ASP A 158 5.27 -14.61 14.71
CA ASP A 158 6.02 -13.34 14.69
C ASP A 158 5.61 -12.50 13.49
N ILE A 159 5.39 -13.15 12.33
CA ILE A 159 4.96 -12.51 11.09
C ILE A 159 3.61 -11.80 11.26
N LEU A 160 2.67 -12.35 12.03
CA LEU A 160 1.36 -11.73 12.28
C LEU A 160 1.37 -10.71 13.42
N THR A 161 2.20 -10.93 14.44
CA THR A 161 2.23 -10.08 15.64
C THR A 161 2.85 -8.71 15.35
N LEU A 162 3.90 -8.63 14.54
CA LEU A 162 4.57 -7.34 14.28
C LEU A 162 3.69 -6.33 13.53
N PRO A 163 3.01 -6.69 12.41
CA PRO A 163 2.08 -5.80 11.74
C PRO A 163 0.91 -5.36 12.64
N LEU A 164 0.47 -6.22 13.55
CA LEU A 164 -0.58 -5.89 14.52
C LEU A 164 -0.13 -4.77 15.47
N ILE A 165 1.08 -4.86 16.04
CA ILE A 165 1.64 -3.81 16.91
C ILE A 165 1.86 -2.51 16.14
N VAL A 166 2.48 -2.61 14.95
CA VAL A 166 2.73 -1.45 14.08
C VAL A 166 1.41 -0.75 13.72
N GLY A 167 0.41 -1.51 13.26
CA GLY A 167 -0.89 -0.98 12.88
C GLY A 167 -1.59 -0.30 14.05
N THR A 168 -1.57 -0.92 15.24
CA THR A 168 -2.17 -0.34 16.45
C THR A 168 -1.45 0.94 16.87
N MET A 169 -0.11 0.97 16.80
CA MET A 169 0.67 2.17 17.06
C MET A 169 0.30 3.29 16.07
N LEU A 170 0.23 3.00 14.77
CA LEU A 170 -0.14 3.98 13.75
C LEU A 170 -1.58 4.48 13.88
N ASP A 171 -2.49 3.64 14.36
CA ASP A 171 -3.87 4.03 14.61
C ASP A 171 -4.02 4.98 15.80
N ARG A 172 -3.14 4.84 16.81
CA ARG A 172 -3.15 5.67 18.03
C ARG A 172 -2.33 6.95 17.89
N PHE A 173 -1.19 6.91 17.18
CA PHE A 173 -0.30 8.07 17.04
C PHE A 173 -0.48 8.79 15.72
N ASN A 174 -1.32 9.83 15.72
CA ASN A 174 -1.53 10.69 14.54
C ASN A 174 -0.33 11.61 14.23
N ASN A 175 0.64 11.76 15.16
CA ASN A 175 1.79 12.67 15.00
C ASN A 175 3.13 11.96 15.23
N LEU A 176 3.45 10.95 14.41
CA LEU A 176 4.76 10.26 14.46
C LEU A 176 5.85 11.03 13.72
N SER A 177 7.05 11.15 14.28
CA SER A 177 8.18 11.79 13.59
C SER A 177 8.51 11.12 12.25
N THR A 178 9.13 11.86 11.31
CA THR A 178 9.54 11.31 10.01
C THR A 178 10.49 10.12 10.17
N ALA A 179 11.37 10.17 11.18
CA ALA A 179 12.25 9.05 11.52
C ALA A 179 11.45 7.82 11.98
N ALA A 180 10.42 7.99 12.82
CA ALA A 180 9.55 6.89 13.26
C ALA A 180 8.75 6.28 12.09
N LEU A 181 8.27 7.10 11.16
CA LEU A 181 7.59 6.64 9.95
C LEU A 181 8.54 5.85 9.04
N LEU A 182 9.79 6.29 8.88
CA LEU A 182 10.81 5.56 8.12
C LEU A 182 11.15 4.21 8.78
N SER A 183 11.33 4.18 10.10
CA SER A 183 11.52 2.92 10.85
C SER A 183 10.35 1.97 10.66
N THR A 184 9.12 2.48 10.70
CA THR A 184 7.90 1.71 10.45
C THR A 184 7.90 1.09 9.05
N ALA A 185 8.24 1.87 8.03
CA ALA A 185 8.33 1.38 6.65
C ALA A 185 9.40 0.29 6.49
N ASN A 186 10.55 0.46 7.14
CA ASN A 186 11.63 -0.54 7.12
C ASN A 186 11.23 -1.85 7.80
N ILE A 187 10.50 -1.78 8.93
CA ILE A 187 9.95 -2.95 9.62
C ILE A 187 8.94 -3.67 8.71
N LEU A 188 7.98 -2.95 8.14
CA LEU A 188 6.98 -3.54 7.24
C LEU A 188 7.64 -4.19 6.02
N LYS A 189 8.67 -3.55 5.44
CA LYS A 189 9.46 -4.12 4.34
C LYS A 189 10.12 -5.44 4.76
N LYS A 190 10.76 -5.50 5.94
CA LYS A 190 11.37 -6.74 6.46
C LYS A 190 10.34 -7.85 6.61
N ILE A 191 9.15 -7.54 7.12
CA ILE A 191 8.06 -8.52 7.29
C ILE A 191 7.60 -9.04 5.94
N VAL A 192 7.38 -8.16 4.94
CA VAL A 192 6.98 -8.56 3.58
C VAL A 192 8.03 -9.44 2.92
N VAL A 193 9.31 -9.11 3.04
CA VAL A 193 10.41 -9.91 2.49
C VAL A 193 10.43 -11.30 3.14
N ASN A 194 10.34 -11.39 4.47
CA ASN A 194 10.36 -12.66 5.19
C ASN A 194 9.10 -13.51 4.95
N ALA A 195 7.94 -12.87 4.79
CA ALA A 195 6.73 -13.56 4.37
C ALA A 195 6.89 -14.13 2.95
N SER A 196 7.43 -13.35 2.02
CA SER A 196 7.68 -13.79 0.63
C SER A 196 8.65 -14.97 0.55
N THR A 197 9.74 -14.96 1.33
CA THR A 197 10.69 -16.10 1.38
C THR A 197 10.04 -17.34 1.99
N SER A 198 9.26 -17.18 3.07
CA SER A 198 8.54 -18.29 3.71
C SER A 198 7.45 -18.90 2.82
N LEU A 199 6.84 -18.09 1.94
CA LEU A 199 5.84 -18.53 0.96
C LEU A 199 6.44 -19.34 -0.20
N LYS A 200 7.71 -19.09 -0.54
CA LYS A 200 8.42 -19.80 -1.61
C LYS A 200 8.89 -21.20 -1.18
N THR A 201 9.12 -21.42 0.11
CA THR A 201 9.67 -22.68 0.64
C THR A 201 8.62 -23.70 1.09
N SER A 202 7.36 -23.30 1.25
CA SER A 202 6.28 -24.17 1.76
C SER A 202 5.20 -24.41 0.69
N GLY A 203 5.29 -25.54 0.01
CA GLY A 203 4.20 -26.10 -0.78
C GLY A 203 3.14 -26.72 0.13
N SER A 204 1.88 -26.31 -0.03
CA SER A 204 0.64 -26.92 0.50
C SER A 204 -0.05 -26.41 1.79
N GLU A 205 0.58 -25.67 2.72
CA GLU A 205 -0.12 -25.17 3.94
C GLU A 205 -0.71 -23.74 3.80
N ARG A 206 -1.26 -23.40 2.62
CA ARG A 206 -1.69 -22.03 2.28
C ARG A 206 -3.17 -21.78 2.54
N ASN A 207 -3.50 -20.73 3.31
CA ASN A 207 -4.17 -19.52 2.77
C ASN A 207 -4.63 -18.55 3.86
N LEU A 208 -5.21 -19.00 4.99
CA LEU A 208 -5.86 -18.04 5.91
C LEU A 208 -4.90 -17.11 6.66
N ASN A 209 -3.73 -17.58 7.11
CA ASN A 209 -2.79 -16.71 7.83
C ASN A 209 -2.13 -15.67 6.92
N LEU A 210 -2.07 -15.95 5.61
CA LEU A 210 -1.56 -14.98 4.63
C LEU A 210 -2.55 -13.84 4.43
N THR A 211 -3.84 -14.15 4.35
CA THR A 211 -4.90 -13.12 4.24
C THR A 211 -4.85 -12.15 5.42
N LEU A 212 -4.85 -12.67 6.66
CA LEU A 212 -4.79 -11.84 7.87
C LEU A 212 -3.51 -10.99 7.93
N LEU A 213 -2.39 -11.55 7.48
CA LEU A 213 -1.12 -10.83 7.39
C LEU A 213 -1.21 -9.67 6.40
N VAL A 214 -1.74 -9.94 5.19
CA VAL A 214 -1.88 -8.94 4.13
C VAL A 214 -2.81 -7.82 4.57
N GLU A 215 -3.93 -8.14 5.22
CA GLU A 215 -4.88 -7.15 5.75
C GLU A 215 -4.22 -6.24 6.79
N ASN A 216 -3.48 -6.81 7.76
CA ASN A 216 -2.76 -6.02 8.76
C ASN A 216 -1.67 -5.12 8.13
N ILE A 217 -0.96 -5.63 7.12
CA ILE A 217 0.07 -4.85 6.41
C ILE A 217 -0.57 -3.70 5.63
N ILE A 218 -1.64 -3.96 4.88
CA ILE A 218 -2.36 -2.93 4.12
C ILE A 218 -2.89 -1.84 5.05
N PHE A 219 -3.51 -2.23 6.17
CA PHE A 219 -3.96 -1.29 7.20
C PHE A 219 -2.80 -0.40 7.68
N SER A 220 -1.67 -1.02 8.04
CA SER A 220 -0.49 -0.32 8.55
C SER A 220 0.10 0.65 7.50
N ILE A 221 0.25 0.22 6.25
CA ILE A 221 0.73 1.08 5.16
C ILE A 221 -0.23 2.25 4.95
N GLY A 222 -1.54 1.99 4.88
CA GLY A 222 -2.56 3.02 4.68
C GLY A 222 -2.53 4.09 5.77
N LYS A 223 -2.42 3.69 7.05
CA LYS A 223 -2.28 4.63 8.17
C LYS A 223 -0.97 5.41 8.13
N ALA A 224 0.15 4.76 7.85
CA ALA A 224 1.44 5.43 7.71
C ALA A 224 1.43 6.47 6.58
N MET A 225 0.81 6.15 5.44
CA MET A 225 0.65 7.09 4.32
C MET A 225 -0.25 8.27 4.68
N LYS A 226 -1.35 8.04 5.42
CA LYS A 226 -2.22 9.11 5.92
C LYS A 226 -1.45 10.09 6.81
N ILE A 227 -0.76 9.60 7.84
CA ILE A 227 0.05 10.43 8.76
C ILE A 227 1.13 11.21 7.97
N SER A 228 1.79 10.53 7.03
CA SER A 228 2.82 11.17 6.19
C SER A 228 2.25 12.30 5.32
N SER A 229 1.04 12.10 4.78
CA SER A 229 0.33 13.10 3.97
C SER A 229 -0.06 14.32 4.80
N GLU A 230 -0.64 14.10 5.98
CA GLU A 230 -1.01 15.17 6.92
C GLU A 230 0.23 16.00 7.34
N LYS A 231 1.35 15.33 7.63
CA LYS A 231 2.61 16.04 7.94
C LYS A 231 3.20 16.80 6.77
N ALA A 232 3.13 16.25 5.56
CA ALA A 232 3.55 16.95 4.35
C ALA A 232 2.68 18.20 4.12
N HIS A 233 1.39 18.16 4.49
CA HIS A 233 0.52 19.32 4.43
C HIS A 233 0.92 20.39 5.46
N LEU A 234 1.20 20.00 6.71
CA LEU A 234 1.59 20.93 7.79
C LEU A 234 2.97 21.57 7.57
N THR A 235 3.94 20.82 7.04
CA THR A 235 5.27 21.37 6.71
C THR A 235 5.20 22.41 5.60
N ASN A 236 4.31 22.27 4.62
CA ASN A 236 4.09 23.29 3.58
C ASN A 236 3.45 24.58 4.14
N LEU A 237 2.56 24.49 5.14
CA LEU A 237 2.00 25.66 5.81
C LEU A 237 3.05 26.42 6.63
N ASN A 238 3.89 25.70 7.38
CA ASN A 238 4.94 26.30 8.23
C ASN A 238 6.10 26.89 7.42
N THR A 239 6.45 26.30 6.26
CA THR A 239 7.45 26.91 5.36
C THR A 239 6.92 28.16 4.66
N VAL A 240 5.62 28.23 4.35
CA VAL A 240 5.01 29.46 3.82
C VAL A 240 5.00 30.57 4.89
N THR A 241 4.74 30.25 6.16
CA THR A 241 4.78 31.24 7.26
C THR A 241 6.21 31.64 7.65
N ALA A 242 7.16 30.70 7.68
CA ALA A 242 8.57 31.00 7.97
C ALA A 242 9.23 31.83 6.84
N ASN A 243 8.88 31.57 5.58
CA ASN A 243 9.35 32.38 4.44
C ASN A 243 8.68 33.77 4.37
N MET A 244 7.58 34.00 5.09
CA MET A 244 7.01 35.33 5.28
C MET A 244 7.67 36.14 6.41
N MET A 245 8.51 35.52 7.26
CA MET A 245 9.14 36.18 8.42
C MET A 245 10.67 36.33 8.32
N VAL A 246 11.32 35.91 7.22
CA VAL A 246 12.75 36.18 6.98
C VAL A 246 12.93 37.09 5.76
N SER A 247 13.11 38.39 6.06
CA SER A 247 13.73 39.46 5.27
C SER A 247 13.19 39.83 3.88
N PRO A 248 12.57 41.03 3.75
CA PRO A 248 12.58 41.83 2.53
C PRO A 248 13.77 42.79 2.56
N MET A 249 14.94 42.39 2.06
CA MET A 249 16.01 43.29 1.58
C MET A 249 17.30 42.47 1.36
N LEU A 250 17.70 42.30 0.10
CA LEU A 250 19.04 42.66 -0.40
C LEU A 250 19.34 42.06 -1.78
N ILE A 251 19.73 42.97 -2.67
CA ILE A 251 20.68 42.81 -3.79
C ILE A 251 20.10 42.37 -5.14
N ARG A 252 19.76 43.41 -5.90
CA ARG A 252 19.95 43.54 -7.35
C ARG A 252 21.41 43.28 -7.74
N GLY A 253 21.58 42.55 -8.82
CA GLY A 253 22.65 42.73 -9.80
C GLY A 253 23.79 41.73 -9.69
N MET A 254 23.95 40.88 -10.72
CA MET A 254 25.23 40.66 -11.41
C MET A 254 25.16 39.58 -12.53
N TRP A 255 25.55 39.98 -13.75
CA TRP A 255 26.05 39.23 -14.94
C TRP A 255 25.10 38.22 -15.63
N ARG A 256 24.69 38.31 -16.92
CA ARG A 256 25.32 38.54 -18.26
C ARG A 256 26.50 37.62 -18.62
N SER A 257 26.23 36.65 -19.49
CA SER A 257 27.04 36.19 -20.66
C SER A 257 26.21 35.10 -21.40
N THR A 258 25.56 35.35 -22.55
CA THR A 258 26.03 35.09 -23.94
C THR A 258 26.81 33.79 -24.17
N TYR A 259 26.30 32.89 -25.01
CA TYR A 259 26.75 32.48 -26.37
C TYR A 259 25.75 31.43 -26.89
N GLU A 260 24.95 31.66 -27.94
CA GLU A 260 25.23 31.63 -29.39
C GLU A 260 25.48 30.25 -30.01
N VAL A 261 24.83 30.07 -31.16
CA VAL A 261 24.53 28.87 -31.94
C VAL A 261 25.63 28.65 -32.97
N ASP A 262 25.91 27.39 -33.36
CA ASP A 262 26.47 27.12 -34.69
C ASP A 262 25.90 25.86 -35.34
N HIS A 263 25.69 25.98 -36.65
CA HIS A 263 25.15 25.03 -37.62
C HIS A 263 26.28 24.32 -38.42
N PHE A 264 25.85 23.42 -39.34
CA PHE A 264 26.56 22.93 -40.55
C PHE A 264 27.63 21.84 -40.31
N THR A 265 27.82 20.75 -41.08
CA THR A 265 27.30 20.27 -42.38
C THR A 265 27.59 18.78 -42.60
N SER A 266 26.90 18.21 -43.59
CA SER A 266 27.04 16.90 -44.25
C SER A 266 28.43 16.50 -44.79
N GLY A 267 28.66 15.18 -44.89
CA GLY A 267 29.58 14.53 -45.82
C GLY A 267 29.00 13.19 -46.32
N PRO A 268 29.14 12.80 -47.61
CA PRO A 268 28.42 11.67 -48.20
C PRO A 268 29.29 10.42 -48.39
N THR A 269 28.69 9.22 -48.37
CA THR A 269 29.19 8.07 -49.15
C THR A 269 28.08 7.08 -49.47
N THR A 270 27.99 6.77 -50.76
CA THR A 270 27.09 5.87 -51.48
C THR A 270 27.32 4.39 -51.13
N GLN A 271 26.25 3.61 -50.98
CA GLN A 271 26.00 2.36 -51.71
C GLN A 271 24.60 1.81 -51.40
N SER A 272 23.91 1.44 -52.48
CA SER A 272 22.54 0.93 -52.57
C SER A 272 22.44 -0.55 -52.18
N VAL A 273 21.47 -0.89 -51.31
CA VAL A 273 20.82 -2.21 -51.32
C VAL A 273 19.33 -1.99 -51.04
N ASP A 274 18.51 -2.27 -52.05
CA ASP A 274 17.05 -2.40 -51.92
C ASP A 274 16.72 -3.47 -50.88
N THR A 275 16.32 -3.03 -49.71
CA THR A 275 15.47 -3.83 -48.82
C THR A 275 14.25 -2.98 -48.60
N GLN A 276 13.07 -3.48 -49.01
CA GLN A 276 11.79 -2.84 -48.70
C GLN A 276 11.76 -2.57 -47.20
N SER A 277 12.02 -1.32 -46.83
CA SER A 277 12.04 -0.88 -45.45
C SER A 277 10.58 -0.85 -45.03
N ARG A 278 10.18 -1.88 -44.28
CA ARG A 278 8.95 -1.87 -43.50
C ARG A 278 8.92 -0.51 -42.78
N PRO A 279 7.88 0.32 -42.96
CA PRO A 279 7.86 1.64 -42.32
C PRO A 279 8.02 1.42 -40.83
N THR A 280 9.19 1.79 -40.30
CA THR A 280 9.39 1.84 -38.86
C THR A 280 8.43 2.89 -38.35
N PRO A 281 7.46 2.54 -37.48
CA PRO A 281 6.51 3.51 -36.98
C PRO A 281 7.31 4.66 -36.37
N GLN A 282 7.06 5.88 -36.84
CA GLN A 282 7.68 7.07 -36.24
C GLN A 282 7.44 6.98 -34.75
N SER A 283 8.53 6.90 -33.98
CA SER A 283 8.45 6.95 -32.54
C SER A 283 7.75 8.27 -32.20
N GLN A 284 6.52 8.15 -31.69
CA GLN A 284 5.88 9.28 -31.01
C GLN A 284 6.90 9.86 -30.06
N THR A 285 6.94 11.19 -29.98
CA THR A 285 7.89 11.96 -29.19
C THR A 285 8.01 11.39 -27.79
N THR A 286 8.94 10.44 -27.62
CA THR A 286 9.29 9.92 -26.32
C THR A 286 9.90 11.11 -25.60
N LEU A 287 9.47 11.39 -24.38
CA LEU A 287 10.20 12.31 -23.52
C LEU A 287 11.63 11.77 -23.43
N THR A 288 12.53 12.28 -24.26
CA THR A 288 13.97 11.98 -24.27
C THR A 288 14.63 12.43 -22.97
N ARG A 289 13.88 13.17 -22.14
CA ARG A 289 14.23 13.56 -20.79
C ARG A 289 13.48 12.71 -19.79
N CYS A 290 14.22 11.97 -18.96
CA CYS A 290 13.73 11.42 -17.70
C CYS A 290 12.95 12.50 -16.94
N VAL A 291 11.65 12.27 -16.75
CA VAL A 291 10.81 13.12 -15.91
C VAL A 291 11.36 13.06 -14.49
N THR A 292 11.79 14.19 -13.95
CA THR A 292 12.31 14.24 -12.58
C THR A 292 11.21 13.94 -11.57
N GLU A 293 11.57 13.38 -10.42
CA GLU A 293 10.61 13.04 -9.35
C GLU A 293 9.81 14.27 -8.85
N SER A 294 10.40 15.46 -8.98
CA SER A 294 9.71 16.73 -8.69
C SER A 294 8.58 17.03 -9.66
N VAL A 295 8.79 16.83 -10.97
CA VAL A 295 7.76 17.01 -12.00
C VAL A 295 6.66 15.97 -11.83
N LYS A 296 7.02 14.71 -11.53
CA LYS A 296 6.08 13.62 -11.24
C LYS A 296 5.13 13.97 -10.08
N LYS A 297 5.68 14.47 -8.97
CA LYS A 297 4.92 14.89 -7.79
C LYS A 297 3.96 16.05 -8.11
N ASN A 298 4.39 16.97 -8.95
CA ASN A 298 3.60 18.13 -9.33
C ASN A 298 2.46 17.77 -10.29
N CYS A 299 2.69 16.91 -11.29
CA CYS A 299 1.64 16.36 -12.15
C CYS A 299 0.61 15.56 -11.34
N THR A 300 1.05 14.78 -10.35
CA THR A 300 0.14 14.01 -9.48
C THR A 300 -0.81 14.93 -8.70
N ARG A 301 -0.32 16.07 -8.19
CA ARG A 301 -1.15 17.07 -7.50
C ARG A 301 -2.18 17.72 -8.43
N LEU A 302 -1.78 18.00 -9.66
CA LEU A 302 -2.66 18.53 -10.70
C LEU A 302 -3.79 17.54 -11.02
N PHE A 303 -3.44 16.26 -11.20
CA PHE A 303 -4.39 15.18 -11.43
C PHE A 303 -5.36 14.99 -10.27
N ASN A 304 -4.88 14.96 -9.02
CA ASN A 304 -5.74 14.80 -7.85
C ASN A 304 -6.75 15.95 -7.71
N THR A 305 -6.36 17.17 -8.08
CA THR A 305 -7.26 18.33 -8.10
C THR A 305 -8.34 18.16 -9.17
N ALA A 306 -7.97 17.72 -10.37
CA ALA A 306 -8.92 17.43 -11.44
C ALA A 306 -9.87 16.29 -11.06
N PHE A 307 -9.34 15.21 -10.48
CA PHE A 307 -10.09 14.06 -10.02
C PHE A 307 -11.10 14.43 -8.92
N PHE A 308 -10.69 15.21 -7.93
CA PHE A 308 -11.57 15.66 -6.85
C PHE A 308 -12.76 16.45 -7.39
N LEU A 309 -12.52 17.39 -8.31
CA LEU A 309 -13.59 18.18 -8.92
C LEU A 309 -14.49 17.33 -9.83
N GLY A 310 -13.90 16.43 -10.62
CA GLY A 310 -14.67 15.52 -11.49
C GLY A 310 -15.53 14.55 -10.70
N TYR A 311 -15.00 13.96 -9.63
CA TYR A 311 -15.73 13.06 -8.73
C TYR A 311 -16.86 13.79 -8.00
N GLY A 312 -16.61 15.03 -7.56
CA GLY A 312 -17.62 15.89 -6.95
C GLY A 312 -18.69 16.43 -7.92
N ARG A 313 -18.62 16.11 -9.22
CA ARG A 313 -19.46 16.69 -10.30
C ARG A 313 -19.45 18.23 -10.30
N GLU A 314 -18.32 18.81 -9.94
CA GLU A 314 -18.14 20.25 -9.89
C GLU A 314 -17.98 20.84 -11.30
N ALA A 315 -18.40 22.08 -11.48
CA ALA A 315 -18.30 22.76 -12.76
C ALA A 315 -16.83 22.97 -13.17
N ILE A 316 -16.50 22.71 -14.44
CA ILE A 316 -15.13 22.75 -14.99
C ILE A 316 -14.42 24.09 -14.72
N PHE A 317 -15.14 25.21 -14.70
CA PHE A 317 -14.54 26.53 -14.43
C PHE A 317 -13.88 26.60 -13.04
N ARG A 318 -14.35 25.81 -12.05
CA ARG A 318 -13.77 25.72 -10.70
C ARG A 318 -12.38 25.12 -10.71
N PHE A 319 -12.02 24.32 -11.72
CA PHE A 319 -10.66 23.81 -11.89
C PHE A 319 -9.67 24.96 -12.04
N SER A 320 -9.95 25.93 -12.90
CA SER A 320 -9.07 27.10 -13.08
C SER A 320 -8.88 27.91 -11.78
N ILE A 321 -9.93 28.02 -10.97
CA ILE A 321 -9.92 28.72 -9.67
C ILE A 321 -9.08 27.93 -8.66
N ALA A 322 -9.27 26.62 -8.58
CA ALA A 322 -8.51 25.73 -7.71
C ALA A 322 -7.00 25.77 -8.04
N ILE A 323 -6.65 25.73 -9.33
CA ILE A 323 -5.25 25.83 -9.76
C ILE A 323 -4.66 27.21 -9.43
N LYS A 324 -5.39 28.30 -9.68
CA LYS A 324 -4.93 29.66 -9.29
C LYS A 324 -4.71 29.79 -7.79
N MET A 325 -5.61 29.26 -6.98
CA MET A 325 -5.49 29.23 -5.51
C MET A 325 -4.27 28.42 -5.07
N GLN A 326 -4.09 27.23 -5.63
CA GLN A 326 -2.94 26.38 -5.29
C GLN A 326 -1.60 27.03 -5.69
N LYS A 327 -1.54 27.70 -6.86
CA LYS A 327 -0.36 28.48 -7.27
C LYS A 327 -0.06 29.64 -6.32
N ARG A 328 -1.10 30.37 -5.88
CA ARG A 328 -0.95 31.43 -4.87
C ARG A 328 -0.42 30.90 -3.54
N ASN A 329 -0.71 29.63 -3.22
CA ASN A 329 -0.19 28.94 -2.04
C ASN A 329 1.19 28.28 -2.28
N GLY A 330 1.93 28.71 -3.30
CA GLY A 330 3.31 28.28 -3.55
C GLY A 330 3.46 26.95 -4.29
N LEU A 331 2.38 26.35 -4.80
CA LEU A 331 2.47 25.13 -5.61
C LEU A 331 2.86 25.46 -7.06
N SER A 332 3.99 24.91 -7.51
CA SER A 332 4.33 24.84 -8.94
C SER A 332 3.85 23.49 -9.49
N PHE A 333 3.18 23.51 -10.65
CA PHE A 333 2.69 22.29 -11.31
C PHE A 333 3.64 21.84 -12.42
N MET A 334 4.13 22.77 -13.22
CA MET A 334 5.00 22.51 -14.36
C MET A 334 6.08 23.60 -14.44
N PRO A 335 7.30 23.27 -14.88
CA PRO A 335 8.29 24.29 -15.21
C PRO A 335 7.83 25.05 -16.47
N GLY A 336 7.53 26.34 -16.33
CA GLY A 336 7.14 27.20 -17.47
C GLY A 336 5.80 27.92 -17.29
N LYS A 337 5.22 28.38 -18.40
CA LYS A 337 3.90 29.05 -18.46
C LYS A 337 2.80 28.00 -18.66
N ASP A 338 1.56 28.32 -18.27
CA ASP A 338 0.39 27.45 -18.53
C ASP A 338 -0.01 27.55 -20.00
N ASP A 339 0.73 26.87 -20.86
CA ASP A 339 0.52 26.84 -22.31
C ASP A 339 0.17 25.44 -22.82
N GLU A 340 -0.19 25.36 -24.11
CA GLU A 340 -0.53 24.12 -24.79
C GLU A 340 0.61 23.08 -24.72
N HIS A 341 1.85 23.55 -24.73
CA HIS A 341 3.04 22.70 -24.57
C HIS A 341 3.08 22.03 -23.20
N SER A 342 2.80 22.78 -22.13
CA SER A 342 2.73 22.25 -20.76
C SER A 342 1.57 21.26 -20.58
N CYS A 343 0.44 21.50 -21.26
CA CYS A 343 -0.68 20.56 -21.29
C CYS A 343 -0.28 19.24 -21.98
N SER A 344 0.40 19.31 -23.12
CA SER A 344 0.92 18.13 -23.82
C SER A 344 1.84 17.29 -22.93
N ILE A 345 2.79 17.91 -22.23
CA ILE A 345 3.67 17.20 -21.29
C ILE A 345 2.87 16.52 -20.16
N PHE A 346 1.83 17.18 -19.64
CA PHE A 346 0.98 16.59 -18.60
C PHE A 346 0.18 15.38 -19.11
N VAL A 347 -0.40 15.48 -20.31
CA VAL A 347 -1.14 14.38 -20.95
C VAL A 347 -0.20 13.20 -21.22
N HIS A 348 1.01 13.46 -21.73
CA HIS A 348 2.02 12.43 -21.94
C HIS A 348 2.43 11.74 -20.62
N PHE A 349 2.60 12.52 -19.55
CA PHE A 349 2.90 11.98 -18.23
C PHE A 349 1.81 11.03 -17.72
N LEU A 350 0.54 11.43 -17.86
CA LEU A 350 -0.60 10.57 -17.49
C LEU A 350 -0.66 9.31 -18.34
N ALA A 351 -0.44 9.44 -19.66
CA ALA A 351 -0.42 8.32 -20.57
C ALA A 351 0.68 7.30 -20.20
N GLU A 352 1.88 7.75 -19.82
CA GLU A 352 2.96 6.86 -19.36
C GLU A 352 2.63 6.16 -18.05
N ALA A 353 2.04 6.87 -17.08
CA ALA A 353 1.60 6.26 -15.82
C ALA A 353 0.55 5.17 -16.07
N LEU A 354 -0.47 5.46 -16.88
CA LEU A 354 -1.51 4.50 -17.25
C LEU A 354 -0.94 3.32 -18.05
N ARG A 355 0.02 3.57 -18.95
CA ARG A 355 0.69 2.52 -19.72
C ARG A 355 1.46 1.56 -18.82
N SER A 356 2.14 2.07 -17.79
CA SER A 356 2.80 1.23 -16.77
C SER A 356 1.79 0.36 -16.02
N ASP A 357 0.66 0.93 -15.60
CA ASP A 357 -0.37 0.20 -14.86
C ASP A 357 -1.03 -0.89 -15.73
N ILE A 358 -1.39 -0.54 -16.98
CA ILE A 358 -1.92 -1.49 -17.96
C ILE A 358 -0.93 -2.62 -18.21
N LYS A 359 0.37 -2.32 -18.38
CA LYS A 359 1.42 -3.34 -18.54
C LYS A 359 1.45 -4.31 -17.34
N SER A 360 1.29 -3.79 -16.12
CA SER A 360 1.22 -4.64 -14.93
C SER A 360 -0.07 -5.46 -14.86
N ILE A 361 -1.20 -4.95 -15.34
CA ILE A 361 -2.45 -5.71 -15.40
C ILE A 361 -2.34 -6.85 -16.40
N LEU A 362 -1.81 -6.56 -17.60
CA LEU A 362 -1.66 -7.55 -18.67
C LEU A 362 -0.63 -8.63 -18.33
N SER A 363 0.46 -8.28 -17.63
CA SER A 363 1.45 -9.28 -17.20
C SER A 363 0.96 -10.24 -16.12
N LEU A 364 -0.07 -9.83 -15.37
CA LEU A 364 -0.72 -10.64 -14.33
C LEU A 364 -1.96 -11.38 -14.83
N ALA A 365 -2.45 -11.05 -16.01
CA ALA A 365 -3.65 -11.66 -16.58
C ALA A 365 -3.33 -13.02 -17.20
N ASN A 366 -4.14 -14.04 -16.86
CA ASN A 366 -4.03 -15.37 -17.49
C ASN A 366 -4.52 -15.37 -18.93
N PHE A 367 -5.48 -14.50 -19.24
CA PHE A 367 -6.07 -14.34 -20.57
C PHE A 367 -6.53 -12.89 -20.73
N PHE A 368 -6.46 -12.41 -21.96
CA PHE A 368 -7.06 -11.16 -22.40
C PHE A 368 -7.48 -11.31 -23.86
N ALA A 369 -8.46 -10.52 -24.29
CA ALA A 369 -8.87 -10.43 -25.68
C ALA A 369 -8.51 -9.05 -26.23
N GLY A 370 -7.94 -9.01 -27.42
CA GLY A 370 -7.77 -7.76 -28.17
C GLY A 370 -9.01 -7.49 -29.01
N GLU A 371 -9.45 -6.25 -29.04
CA GLU A 371 -10.48 -5.78 -29.96
C GLU A 371 -9.93 -4.59 -30.75
N MET A 372 -10.18 -4.59 -32.05
CA MET A 372 -9.62 -3.64 -32.99
C MET A 372 -10.77 -3.09 -33.83
N ASP A 373 -10.96 -1.78 -33.76
CA ASP A 373 -12.02 -1.07 -34.48
C ASP A 373 -11.39 -0.06 -35.45
N GLY A 374 -11.43 -0.40 -36.74
CA GLY A 374 -10.86 0.38 -37.83
C GLY A 374 -11.90 1.25 -38.52
N SER A 375 -11.58 2.53 -38.72
CA SER A 375 -12.40 3.44 -39.51
C SER A 375 -11.56 4.33 -40.43
N GLU A 376 -12.10 4.60 -41.62
CA GLU A 376 -11.50 5.54 -42.57
C GLU A 376 -12.17 6.91 -42.46
N ALA A 377 -11.36 7.94 -42.20
CA ALA A 377 -11.86 9.31 -42.18
C ALA A 377 -12.17 9.79 -43.60
N ARG A 378 -13.46 9.87 -43.96
CA ARG A 378 -13.95 10.25 -45.32
C ARG A 378 -13.26 11.45 -45.99
N LYS A 379 -12.81 12.44 -45.21
CA LYS A 379 -12.19 13.67 -45.73
C LYS A 379 -10.68 13.57 -45.95
N THR A 380 -9.98 12.85 -45.08
CA THR A 380 -8.51 12.74 -45.15
C THR A 380 -8.05 11.42 -45.76
N LYS A 381 -8.98 10.45 -45.92
CA LYS A 381 -8.70 9.05 -46.25
C LYS A 381 -7.71 8.38 -45.29
N ASP A 382 -7.55 8.96 -44.10
CA ASP A 382 -6.71 8.36 -43.06
C ASP A 382 -7.49 7.20 -42.43
N GLU A 383 -6.96 5.99 -42.58
CA GLU A 383 -7.40 4.84 -41.82
C GLU A 383 -6.78 4.88 -40.42
N LYS A 384 -7.64 4.84 -39.41
CA LYS A 384 -7.25 4.76 -38.00
C LYS A 384 -7.92 3.58 -37.34
N GLU A 385 -7.18 2.90 -36.49
CA GLU A 385 -7.63 1.75 -35.72
C GLU A 385 -7.54 2.07 -34.22
N LEU A 386 -8.65 1.84 -33.52
CA LEU A 386 -8.71 1.84 -32.07
C LEU A 386 -8.43 0.43 -31.57
N ILE A 387 -7.45 0.30 -30.68
CA ILE A 387 -7.10 -0.96 -30.05
C ILE A 387 -7.58 -0.94 -28.60
N TYR A 388 -8.41 -1.90 -28.28
CA TYR A 388 -8.91 -2.20 -26.95
C TYR A 388 -8.39 -3.55 -26.47
N CYS A 389 -8.33 -3.71 -25.15
CA CYS A 389 -8.02 -4.96 -24.50
C CYS A 389 -9.06 -5.26 -23.43
N LYS A 390 -9.72 -6.42 -23.54
CA LYS A 390 -10.67 -6.93 -22.56
C LYS A 390 -9.96 -7.92 -21.64
N VAL A 391 -9.95 -7.63 -20.34
CA VAL A 391 -9.26 -8.42 -19.32
C VAL A 391 -10.13 -8.55 -18.08
N VAL A 392 -10.03 -9.68 -17.37
CA VAL A 392 -10.76 -9.89 -16.11
C VAL A 392 -9.88 -9.43 -14.94
N VAL A 393 -10.28 -8.34 -14.30
CA VAL A 393 -9.60 -7.81 -13.10
C VAL A 393 -10.50 -8.07 -11.90
N ARG A 394 -10.02 -8.87 -10.94
CA ARG A 394 -10.77 -9.22 -9.72
C ARG A 394 -12.17 -9.80 -9.98
N GLY A 395 -12.29 -10.63 -11.03
CA GLY A 395 -13.54 -11.28 -11.41
C GLY A 395 -14.50 -10.38 -12.21
N GLN A 396 -14.13 -9.15 -12.53
CA GLN A 396 -14.94 -8.26 -13.38
C GLN A 396 -14.28 -8.04 -14.75
N PRO A 397 -15.02 -8.12 -15.86
CA PRO A 397 -14.49 -7.77 -17.17
C PRO A 397 -14.26 -6.27 -17.24
N VAL A 398 -13.05 -5.87 -17.62
CA VAL A 398 -12.62 -4.49 -17.81
C VAL A 398 -12.13 -4.34 -19.24
N GLU A 399 -12.59 -3.29 -19.92
CA GLU A 399 -12.12 -2.89 -21.24
C GLU A 399 -11.13 -1.74 -21.09
N LEU A 400 -9.93 -1.93 -21.64
CA LEU A 400 -8.82 -1.00 -21.57
C LEU A 400 -8.51 -0.48 -22.97
N PHE A 401 -8.60 0.83 -23.16
CA PHE A 401 -8.12 1.47 -24.39
C PHE A 401 -6.59 1.50 -24.40
N LEU A 402 -5.98 0.91 -25.42
CA LEU A 402 -4.52 0.83 -25.54
C LEU A 402 -3.96 1.95 -26.41
N LYS A 403 -4.52 2.12 -27.61
CA LYS A 403 -3.99 3.07 -28.59
C LYS A 403 -4.99 3.37 -29.70
N CYS A 404 -4.91 4.57 -30.27
CA CYS A 404 -5.41 4.88 -31.61
C CYS A 404 -4.20 4.97 -32.55
N GLN A 405 -4.15 4.12 -33.56
CA GLN A 405 -3.03 4.04 -34.50
C GLN A 405 -3.46 4.34 -35.93
N LYS A 406 -2.60 5.00 -36.71
CA LYS A 406 -2.81 5.18 -38.14
C LYS A 406 -2.34 3.94 -38.87
N MET A 407 -3.16 3.36 -39.73
CA MET A 407 -2.83 2.12 -40.45
C MET A 407 -1.66 2.30 -41.44
N ALA A 408 -1.51 3.50 -41.99
CA ALA A 408 -0.40 3.83 -42.87
C ALA A 408 0.98 3.63 -42.22
N ASP A 409 1.09 3.85 -40.90
CA ASP A 409 2.34 3.68 -40.14
C ASP A 409 2.72 2.20 -39.95
N PHE A 410 1.81 1.27 -40.26
CA PHE A 410 1.96 -0.17 -40.03
C PHE A 410 1.77 -1.00 -41.29
N GLY A 411 1.71 -0.38 -42.48
CA GLY A 411 1.74 -1.09 -43.76
C GLY A 411 0.41 -1.63 -44.28
N GLY A 412 -0.74 -1.15 -43.77
CA GLY A 412 -2.07 -1.56 -44.24
C GLY A 412 -2.64 -2.79 -43.53
N VAL A 413 -3.84 -3.24 -43.96
CA VAL A 413 -4.75 -4.19 -43.30
C VAL A 413 -4.28 -5.65 -43.33
N ASP A 414 -2.99 -5.89 -43.49
CA ASP A 414 -2.44 -7.25 -43.57
C ASP A 414 -2.14 -7.78 -42.16
N ALA A 415 -2.75 -8.92 -41.79
CA ALA A 415 -2.67 -9.56 -40.47
C ALA A 415 -1.25 -9.84 -39.92
N ALA A 416 -0.22 -9.68 -40.75
CA ALA A 416 1.19 -9.79 -40.37
C ALA A 416 1.72 -8.60 -39.55
N CYS A 417 1.06 -7.44 -39.61
CA CYS A 417 1.47 -6.24 -38.86
C CYS A 417 0.84 -6.13 -37.47
N THR A 418 -0.27 -6.85 -37.25
CA THR A 418 -1.00 -6.93 -35.97
C THR A 418 -0.20 -7.64 -34.86
N LYS A 419 0.72 -8.55 -35.23
CA LYS A 419 1.60 -9.23 -34.26
C LYS A 419 2.73 -8.35 -33.71
N ALA A 420 3.05 -7.23 -34.35
CA ALA A 420 4.11 -6.33 -33.90
C ALA A 420 3.62 -5.18 -33.01
N SER A 421 2.30 -5.04 -32.86
CA SER A 421 1.62 -3.92 -32.18
C SER A 421 1.03 -4.28 -30.81
N LEU A 422 0.95 -5.57 -30.47
CA LEU A 422 0.72 -6.12 -29.13
C LEU A 422 2.07 -6.39 -28.45
#